data_AF-A0A327S473-F1
#
_entry.id   AF-A0A327S473-F1
#
_cell.length_a   1.000
_cell.length_b   1.000
_cell.length_c   1.000
_cell.angle_alpha   90.00
_cell.angle_beta   90.00
_cell.angle_gamma   90.00
#
_symmetry.space_group_name_H-M   'P 1'
#
loop_
_entity.id
_entity.type
_entity.pdbx_description
1 polymer ?
#
loop_
_entity_poly.entity_id
_entity_poly.type
_entity_poly.pdbx_seq_one_letter_code
_entity_poly.pdbx_strand_id
1 'polypeptide(L)'
;MKQYAKVPEFKGMATLSDEFYYTSDDQNPKFAQNFKLKYFQQVEKLSYDHSIGGGSPSYSTTGWAGRVFFDLPINKGILKLRYDGIIKETGTSGDNKTRYYRSHGEGASVSPFNLNLYTNSRLDFAIYSTSSRYIYLIKPKKKG
;
A
#
# COMPACT_ATOMS: atom_id res chain seq x y z
N MET A 1 29.30 -3.92 28.05
CA MET A 1 29.40 -4.33 26.63
C MET A 1 28.24 -3.73 25.85
N LYS A 2 28.49 -2.98 24.76
CA LYS A 2 27.43 -2.52 23.86
C LYS A 2 27.09 -3.66 22.90
N GLN A 3 25.90 -4.22 23.04
CA GLN A 3 25.40 -5.27 22.15
C GLN A 3 25.02 -4.60 20.83
N TYR A 4 25.88 -4.68 19.83
CA TYR A 4 25.53 -4.27 18.47
C TYR A 4 24.45 -5.22 17.98
N ALA A 5 23.28 -4.68 17.67
CA ALA A 5 22.27 -5.49 17.04
C ALA A 5 22.78 -5.95 15.68
N LYS A 6 22.69 -7.26 15.43
CA LYS A 6 22.91 -7.84 14.11
C LYS A 6 21.97 -7.12 13.14
N VAL A 7 22.53 -6.34 12.23
CA VAL A 7 21.78 -5.81 11.09
C VAL A 7 21.39 -7.03 10.26
N PRO A 8 20.10 -7.22 9.92
CA PRO A 8 19.71 -8.32 9.04
C PRO A 8 20.55 -8.29 7.77
N GLU A 9 21.06 -9.44 7.37
CA GLU A 9 21.85 -9.58 6.17
C GLU A 9 20.95 -9.24 4.97
N PHE A 10 21.21 -8.08 4.35
CA PHE A 10 20.44 -7.58 3.23
C PHE A 10 20.82 -8.39 1.98
N LYS A 11 20.03 -9.41 1.65
CA LYS A 11 20.06 -9.99 0.30
C LYS A 11 19.58 -8.88 -0.66
N GLY A 12 20.20 -8.76 -1.85
CA GLY A 12 20.13 -7.56 -2.71
C GLY A 12 18.73 -7.02 -3.08
N MET A 13 18.66 -5.94 -3.87
CA MET A 13 17.40 -5.24 -4.18
C MET A 13 16.27 -6.12 -4.73
N ALA A 14 16.58 -7.21 -5.45
CA ALA A 14 15.57 -8.15 -5.96
C ALA A 14 14.83 -8.92 -4.84
N THR A 15 15.46 -9.14 -3.68
CA THR A 15 14.80 -9.81 -2.54
C THR A 15 13.95 -8.88 -1.69
N LEU A 16 14.14 -7.55 -1.78
CA LEU A 16 13.27 -6.59 -1.09
C LEU A 16 11.86 -6.55 -1.67
N SER A 17 11.71 -6.68 -2.99
CA SER A 17 10.39 -6.72 -3.62
C SER A 17 9.60 -7.94 -3.15
N ASP A 18 10.25 -9.09 -2.99
CA ASP A 18 9.63 -10.33 -2.50
C ASP A 18 9.32 -10.27 -0.99
N GLU A 19 10.04 -9.43 -0.24
CA GLU A 19 9.68 -9.10 1.13
C GLU A 19 8.43 -8.22 1.18
N PHE A 20 8.32 -7.19 0.35
CA PHE A 20 7.17 -6.29 0.37
C PHE A 20 5.92 -6.84 -0.34
N TYR A 21 6.09 -7.71 -1.32
CA TYR A 21 5.03 -8.20 -2.18
C TYR A 21 4.99 -9.72 -2.20
N TYR A 22 3.77 -10.30 -2.11
CA TYR A 22 3.56 -11.75 -2.22
C TYR A 22 3.57 -12.22 -3.69
N THR A 23 3.05 -11.39 -4.60
CA THR A 23 3.04 -11.58 -6.07
C THR A 23 3.21 -10.21 -6.77
N SER A 24 2.87 -10.09 -8.07
CA SER A 24 2.85 -8.82 -8.79
C SER A 24 1.90 -7.81 -8.13
N ASP A 25 2.45 -6.95 -7.29
CA ASP A 25 1.81 -5.85 -6.57
C ASP A 25 0.88 -6.24 -5.41
N ASP A 26 0.67 -7.54 -5.12
CA ASP A 26 -0.05 -7.99 -3.93
C ASP A 26 0.75 -7.79 -2.65
N GLN A 27 0.13 -7.23 -1.60
CA GLN A 27 0.77 -7.05 -0.31
C GLN A 27 1.23 -8.39 0.26
N ASN A 28 2.47 -8.44 0.77
CA ASN A 28 2.92 -9.61 1.51
C ASN A 28 2.15 -9.72 2.84
N PRO A 29 1.38 -10.81 3.09
CA PRO A 29 0.53 -10.93 4.27
C PRO A 29 1.31 -10.94 5.60
N LYS A 30 2.63 -11.15 5.55
CA LYS A 30 3.52 -11.04 6.73
C LYS A 30 3.72 -9.61 7.20
N PHE A 31 3.47 -8.61 6.34
CA PHE A 31 3.58 -7.21 6.68
C PHE A 31 2.20 -6.64 6.95
N ALA A 32 1.94 -6.25 8.20
CA ALA A 32 0.72 -5.55 8.59
C ALA A 32 0.54 -4.25 7.77
N GLN A 33 -0.70 -3.81 7.57
CA GLN A 33 -0.96 -2.48 7.00
C GLN A 33 -0.33 -1.41 7.91
N ASN A 34 0.80 -0.85 7.47
CA ASN A 34 1.58 0.12 8.23
C ASN A 34 1.13 1.57 7.97
N PHE A 35 -0.07 1.77 7.44
CA PHE A 35 -0.62 3.07 7.09
C PHE A 35 -2.01 3.25 7.67
N LYS A 36 -2.34 4.48 8.06
CA LYS A 36 -3.67 4.83 8.55
C LYS A 36 -4.36 5.69 7.51
N LEU A 37 -5.57 5.29 7.10
CA LEU A 37 -6.45 6.18 6.35
C LEU A 37 -6.79 7.37 7.23
N LYS A 38 -6.42 8.56 6.76
CA LYS A 38 -6.76 9.83 7.39
C LYS A 38 -8.15 10.29 6.94
N TYR A 39 -8.38 10.23 5.63
CA TYR A 39 -9.62 10.70 5.01
C TYR A 39 -9.83 10.06 3.64
N PHE A 40 -11.09 9.85 3.27
CA PHE A 40 -11.51 9.46 1.93
C PHE A 40 -12.54 10.46 1.41
N GLN A 41 -12.19 11.16 0.34
CA GLN A 41 -13.10 12.04 -0.37
C GLN A 41 -13.73 11.25 -1.52
N GLN A 42 -15.05 11.08 -1.48
CA GLN A 42 -15.82 10.55 -2.61
C GLN A 42 -15.76 11.56 -3.77
N VAL A 43 -15.41 11.09 -4.97
CA VAL A 43 -15.29 11.95 -6.16
C VAL A 43 -16.34 11.53 -7.19
N GLU A 44 -16.33 10.27 -7.59
CA GLU A 44 -17.24 9.75 -8.60
C GLU A 44 -17.74 8.36 -8.22
N LYS A 45 -18.99 8.07 -8.56
CA LYS A 45 -19.58 6.74 -8.40
C LYS A 45 -19.52 6.05 -9.76
N LEU A 46 -18.91 4.87 -9.81
CA LEU A 46 -18.70 4.13 -11.05
C LEU A 46 -18.95 2.64 -10.86
N SER A 47 -19.29 1.95 -11.95
CA SER A 47 -19.29 0.49 -12.03
C SER A 47 -17.90 0.00 -12.42
N TYR A 48 -17.46 -1.11 -11.84
CA TYR A 48 -16.14 -1.68 -12.11
C TYR A 48 -16.10 -3.17 -11.84
N ASP A 49 -15.09 -3.83 -12.40
CA ASP A 49 -14.95 -5.28 -12.34
C ASP A 49 -13.81 -5.72 -11.42
N HIS A 50 -14.03 -6.81 -10.71
CA HIS A 50 -12.98 -7.57 -10.04
C HIS A 50 -12.61 -8.77 -10.90
N SER A 51 -11.47 -8.68 -11.60
CA SER A 51 -10.90 -9.82 -12.34
C SER A 51 -9.85 -10.51 -11.46
N ILE A 52 -10.27 -11.52 -10.71
CA ILE A 52 -9.38 -12.33 -9.88
C ILE A 52 -8.85 -13.46 -10.75
N GLY A 53 -7.56 -13.43 -11.11
CA GLY A 53 -6.92 -14.51 -11.86
C GLY A 53 -7.02 -15.86 -11.15
N GLY A 54 -6.93 -16.97 -11.90
CA GLY A 54 -6.89 -18.33 -11.33
C GLY A 54 -8.20 -19.13 -11.39
N GLY A 55 -9.14 -18.76 -12.27
CA GLY A 55 -10.37 -19.53 -12.53
C GLY A 55 -11.61 -19.08 -11.75
N SER A 56 -11.48 -18.05 -10.91
CA SER A 56 -12.62 -17.39 -10.27
C SER A 56 -13.41 -16.53 -11.28
N PRO A 57 -14.75 -16.50 -11.20
CA PRO A 57 -15.54 -15.62 -12.06
C PRO A 57 -15.24 -14.15 -11.76
N SER A 58 -15.02 -13.37 -12.82
CA SER A 58 -15.08 -11.91 -12.71
C SER A 58 -16.48 -11.49 -12.25
N TYR A 59 -16.57 -10.47 -11.41
CA TYR A 59 -17.85 -9.89 -11.01
C TYR A 59 -17.78 -8.37 -11.06
N SER A 60 -18.91 -7.77 -11.43
CA SER A 60 -19.09 -6.33 -11.47
C SER A 60 -19.70 -5.83 -10.16
N THR A 61 -19.30 -4.65 -9.73
CA THR A 61 -19.86 -3.96 -8.57
C THR A 61 -19.87 -2.46 -8.80
N THR A 62 -20.58 -1.71 -7.97
CA THR A 62 -20.65 -0.24 -8.04
C THR A 62 -20.19 0.35 -6.73
N GLY A 63 -19.34 1.39 -6.82
CA GLY A 63 -18.74 2.01 -5.66
C GLY A 63 -18.21 3.41 -5.96
N TRP A 64 -17.63 4.04 -4.95
CA TRP A 64 -17.03 5.35 -5.08
C TRP A 64 -15.55 5.22 -5.42
N ALA A 65 -15.15 5.75 -6.57
CA ALA A 65 -13.76 6.12 -6.81
C ALA A 65 -13.54 7.54 -6.26
N GLY A 66 -12.42 7.72 -5.58
CA GLY A 66 -12.20 8.92 -4.81
C GLY A 66 -10.74 9.21 -4.56
N ARG A 67 -10.53 10.16 -3.66
CA ARG A 67 -9.21 10.59 -3.22
C ARG A 67 -8.97 10.11 -1.81
N VAL A 68 -7.89 9.36 -1.63
CA VAL A 68 -7.45 8.86 -0.32
C VAL A 68 -6.30 9.70 0.20
N PHE A 69 -6.34 9.96 1.50
CA PHE A 69 -5.29 10.63 2.24
C PHE A 69 -4.79 9.68 3.33
N PHE A 70 -3.49 9.41 3.33
CA PHE A 70 -2.86 8.54 4.33
C PHE A 70 -1.85 9.32 5.15
N ASP A 71 -1.84 9.04 6.46
CA ASP A 71 -0.74 9.42 7.34
C ASP A 71 0.15 8.17 7.52
N LEU A 72 1.42 8.29 7.12
CA LEU A 72 2.42 7.24 7.27
C LEU A 72 3.42 7.66 8.36
N PRO A 73 3.44 6.97 9.51
CA PRO A 73 4.45 7.21 10.52
C PRO A 73 5.82 6.79 9.97
N ILE A 74 6.75 7.73 9.94
CA ILE A 74 8.18 7.47 9.72
C ILE A 74 8.91 7.89 11.00
N ASN A 75 10.08 7.31 11.30
CA ASN A 75 10.73 7.48 12.62
C ASN A 75 10.77 8.90 13.19
N LYS A 76 10.89 9.92 12.33
CA LYS A 76 11.03 11.32 12.73
C LYS A 76 9.86 12.21 12.29
N GLY A 77 8.70 11.64 11.93
CA GLY A 77 7.53 12.43 11.56
C GLY A 77 6.41 11.64 10.89
N ILE A 78 5.51 12.37 10.25
CA ILE A 78 4.40 11.80 9.49
C ILE A 78 4.57 12.23 8.04
N LEU A 79 4.67 11.24 7.14
CA LEU A 79 4.55 11.48 5.72
C LEU A 79 3.06 11.48 5.35
N LYS A 80 2.59 12.58 4.76
CA LYS A 80 1.23 12.71 4.27
C LYS A 80 1.20 12.33 2.80
N LEU A 81 0.41 11.32 2.45
CA LEU A 81 0.24 10.88 1.07
C LEU A 81 -1.17 11.16 0.57
N ARG A 82 -1.29 11.45 -0.72
CA ARG A 82 -2.54 11.61 -1.44
C ARG A 82 -2.51 10.74 -2.69
N TYR A 83 -3.57 9.96 -2.91
CA TYR A 83 -3.81 9.27 -4.17
C TYR A 83 -5.20 9.57 -4.68
N ASP A 84 -5.31 9.76 -5.98
CA ASP A 84 -6.57 9.95 -6.68
C ASP A 84 -6.95 8.63 -7.39
N GLY A 85 -8.23 8.48 -7.76
CA GLY A 85 -8.70 7.28 -8.45
C GLY A 85 -8.66 6.02 -7.58
N ILE A 86 -8.83 6.14 -6.27
CA ILE A 86 -8.83 4.99 -5.35
C ILE A 86 -10.25 4.64 -4.97
N ILE A 87 -10.58 3.36 -5.07
CA ILE A 87 -11.82 2.77 -4.60
C ILE A 87 -11.56 2.20 -3.21
N LYS A 88 -12.49 2.45 -2.28
CA LYS A 88 -12.46 1.90 -0.92
C LYS A 88 -13.64 0.95 -0.73
N GLU A 89 -13.33 -0.31 -0.49
CA GLU A 89 -14.32 -1.33 -0.16
C GLU A 89 -14.16 -1.78 1.29
N THR A 90 -15.26 -1.92 2.01
CA THR A 90 -15.28 -2.63 3.29
C THR A 90 -15.77 -4.04 3.01
N GLY A 91 -15.06 -5.06 3.47
CA GLY A 91 -15.48 -6.44 3.27
C GLY A 91 -16.84 -6.75 3.93
N THR A 92 -17.40 -7.91 3.58
CA THR A 92 -18.73 -8.36 4.01
C THR A 92 -18.71 -8.86 5.46
N SER A 93 -19.90 -9.13 6.02
CA SER A 93 -20.10 -9.72 7.35
C SER A 93 -19.31 -11.03 7.49
N GLY A 94 -18.12 -10.96 8.09
CA GLY A 94 -17.15 -12.06 8.19
C GLY A 94 -15.70 -11.62 7.98
N ASP A 95 -15.48 -10.57 7.17
CA ASP A 95 -14.16 -9.97 6.97
C ASP A 95 -14.27 -8.43 6.89
N ASN A 96 -14.25 -7.77 8.05
CA ASN A 96 -14.34 -6.31 8.16
C ASN A 96 -13.09 -5.56 7.66
N LYS A 97 -12.23 -6.21 6.88
CA LYS A 97 -11.05 -5.58 6.29
C LYS A 97 -11.48 -4.55 5.25
N THR A 98 -10.92 -3.36 5.38
CA THR A 98 -10.97 -2.35 4.32
C THR A 98 -9.92 -2.71 3.27
N ARG A 99 -10.36 -2.79 2.02
CA ARG A 99 -9.52 -2.98 0.84
C ARG A 99 -9.52 -1.71 0.00
N TYR A 100 -8.41 -1.47 -0.67
CA TYR A 100 -8.24 -0.35 -1.56
C TYR A 100 -7.86 -0.86 -2.94
N TYR A 101 -8.43 -0.25 -3.97
CA TYR A 101 -8.14 -0.60 -5.36
C TYR A 101 -7.90 0.66 -6.19
N ARG A 102 -7.11 0.54 -7.24
CA ARG A 102 -6.95 1.58 -8.27
C ARG A 102 -8.07 1.43 -9.29
N SER A 103 -8.81 2.52 -9.49
CA SER A 103 -9.75 2.65 -10.60
C SER A 103 -8.98 2.82 -11.90
N HIS A 104 -9.48 2.18 -12.95
CA HIS A 104 -9.01 2.35 -14.33
C HIS A 104 -10.10 2.95 -15.24
N GLY A 105 -11.19 3.46 -14.63
CA GLY A 105 -12.35 4.03 -15.33
C GLY A 105 -13.61 3.18 -15.21
N GLU A 106 -14.72 3.72 -15.72
CA GLU A 106 -16.03 3.06 -15.75
C GLU A 106 -15.97 1.73 -16.52
N GLY A 107 -16.51 0.68 -15.93
CA GLY A 107 -16.55 -0.67 -16.52
C GLY A 107 -15.18 -1.35 -16.62
N ALA A 108 -14.11 -0.74 -16.11
CA ALA A 108 -12.78 -1.34 -16.16
C ALA A 108 -12.53 -2.26 -14.96
N SER A 109 -11.68 -3.26 -15.15
CA SER A 109 -11.19 -4.10 -14.06
C SER A 109 -10.27 -3.29 -13.15
N VAL A 110 -10.49 -3.39 -11.83
CA VAL A 110 -9.65 -2.72 -10.83
C VAL A 110 -8.39 -3.53 -10.52
N SER A 111 -7.36 -2.86 -10.03
CA SER A 111 -6.14 -3.51 -9.51
C SER A 111 -5.96 -3.22 -8.03
N PRO A 112 -5.44 -4.15 -7.21
CA PRO A 112 -5.13 -3.90 -5.81
C PRO A 112 -4.29 -2.63 -5.62
N PHE A 113 -4.62 -1.84 -4.60
CA PHE A 113 -3.80 -0.71 -4.15
C PHE A 113 -3.14 -1.07 -2.83
N ASN A 114 -1.81 -1.17 -2.86
CA ASN A 114 -1.00 -1.49 -1.69
C ASN A 114 0.01 -0.38 -1.40
N LEU A 115 0.18 -0.06 -0.12
CA LEU A 115 1.22 0.83 0.38
C LEU A 115 2.14 0.02 1.29
N ASN A 116 3.36 -0.20 0.81
CA ASN A 116 4.38 -0.91 1.56
C ASN A 116 5.36 0.09 2.17
N LEU A 117 5.53 -0.03 3.49
CA LEU A 117 6.40 0.83 4.27
C LEU A 117 7.23 -0.03 5.23
N TYR A 118 8.54 0.16 5.19
CA TYR A 118 9.45 -0.32 6.21
C TYR A 118 10.15 0.85 6.89
N THR A 119 10.11 0.83 8.22
CA THR A 119 10.85 1.76 9.07
C THR A 119 11.37 1.00 10.27
N ASN A 120 12.51 1.39 10.79
CA ASN A 120 13.13 0.80 11.98
C ASN A 120 13.72 1.92 12.80
N SER A 121 13.47 1.98 14.12
CA SER A 121 13.90 3.09 14.99
C SER A 121 15.40 3.42 14.96
N ARG A 122 16.24 2.51 14.45
CA ARG A 122 17.68 2.72 14.24
C ARG A 122 18.05 3.37 12.91
N LEU A 123 17.13 3.44 11.95
CA LEU A 123 17.32 4.05 10.65
C LEU A 123 16.93 5.53 10.67
N ASP A 124 17.60 6.35 9.88
CA ASP A 124 17.21 7.75 9.65
C ASP A 124 16.37 7.92 8.36
N PHE A 125 16.01 6.83 7.71
CA PHE A 125 15.18 6.75 6.53
C PHE A 125 14.08 5.68 6.66
N ALA A 126 13.08 5.76 5.79
CA ALA A 126 12.08 4.71 5.56
C ALA A 126 12.17 4.22 4.11
N ILE A 127 11.85 2.94 3.90
CA ILE A 127 11.71 2.36 2.56
C ILE A 127 10.22 2.34 2.24
N TYR A 128 9.88 2.82 1.05
CA TYR A 128 8.51 3.00 0.60
C TYR A 128 8.33 2.41 -0.79
N SER A 129 7.19 1.75 -1.03
CA SER A 129 6.88 1.18 -2.33
C SER A 129 5.38 1.16 -2.62
N THR A 130 5.02 1.44 -3.89
CA THR A 130 3.66 1.33 -4.44
C THR A 130 3.50 0.24 -5.49
N SER A 131 4.60 -0.36 -5.93
CA SER A 131 4.60 -1.49 -6.87
C SER A 131 5.86 -2.33 -6.70
N SER A 132 5.80 -3.58 -7.10
CA SER A 132 6.93 -4.51 -7.20
C SER A 132 8.13 -3.98 -7.99
N ARG A 133 7.94 -2.96 -8.84
CA ARG A 133 8.98 -2.41 -9.73
C ARG A 133 9.75 -1.21 -9.17
N TYR A 134 9.20 -0.51 -8.19
CA TYR A 134 9.75 0.78 -7.75
C TYR A 134 9.84 0.86 -6.23
N ILE A 135 11.06 1.01 -5.73
CA ILE A 135 11.36 1.20 -4.31
C ILE A 135 11.95 2.60 -4.12
N TYR A 136 11.43 3.33 -3.13
CA TYR A 136 11.84 4.68 -2.79
C TYR A 136 12.43 4.73 -1.40
N LEU A 137 13.45 5.57 -1.21
CA LEU A 137 14.02 5.89 0.08
C LEU A 137 13.54 7.28 0.53
N ILE A 138 12.89 7.34 1.68
CA ILE A 138 12.32 8.55 2.25
C ILE A 138 13.15 8.98 3.45
N LYS A 139 13.73 10.19 3.39
CA LYS A 139 14.50 10.77 4.48
C LYS A 139 14.00 12.18 4.82
N PRO A 140 14.06 12.59 6.10
CA PRO A 140 13.79 13.98 6.46
C PRO A 140 14.73 14.93 5.70
N LYS A 141 14.18 16.03 5.19
CA LYS A 141 15.00 17.11 4.63
C LYS A 141 15.87 17.68 5.75
N LYS A 142 17.20 17.65 5.59
CA LYS A 142 18.09 18.37 6.51
C LYS A 142 17.70 19.85 6.44
N LYS A 143 17.28 20.42 7.57
CA LYS A 143 17.23 21.87 7.70
C LYS A 143 18.68 22.34 7.69
N GLY A 144 19.04 23.11 6.67
CA GLY A 144 20.31 23.86 6.65
C GLY A 144 20.28 24.96 7.69
#